data_AF-A0A227JB99-F1
#
_entry.id   AF-A0A227JB99-F1
#
_cell.length_a   1.000
_cell.length_b   1.000
_cell.length_c   1.000
_cell.angle_alpha   90.00
_cell.angle_beta   90.00
_cell.angle_gamma   90.00
#
_symmetry.space_group_name_H-M   'P 1'
#
loop_
_entity.id
_entity.type
_entity.pdbx_description
1 polymer ?
#
loop_
_entity_poly.entity_id
_entity_poly.type
_entity_poly.pdbx_seq_one_letter_code
_entity_poly.pdbx_strand_id
1 'polypeptide(L)'
;HYAKQRRLLLPNWYSAIECLKNGVGVGYMPRHIAMPLIHEGVLVEKLLQDDKPLSRCCLVWRKDDDHKLIQWMVDYLGSPNQLHQDWLQC
;
A
#
# COMPACT_ATOMS: atom_id res chain seq x y z
N HIS A 1 -5.93 -17.22 -18.49
CA HIS A 1 -6.12 -17.80 -17.14
C HIS A 1 -4.92 -18.74 -16.86
N TYR A 2 -3.96 -18.36 -16.02
CA TYR A 2 -2.74 -19.17 -15.76
C TYR A 2 -3.05 -20.30 -14.76
N ALA A 3 -3.69 -21.38 -15.23
CA ALA A 3 -4.11 -22.52 -14.42
C ALA A 3 -2.95 -23.30 -13.75
N LYS A 4 -1.69 -23.02 -14.13
CA LYS A 4 -0.50 -23.72 -13.62
C LYS A 4 0.28 -22.94 -12.56
N GLN A 5 -0.09 -21.70 -12.25
CA GLN A 5 0.65 -20.90 -11.27
C GLN A 5 0.08 -21.10 -9.87
N ARG A 6 0.86 -21.74 -8.99
CA ARG A 6 0.50 -21.90 -7.58
C ARG A 6 0.43 -20.53 -6.93
N ARG A 7 -0.73 -20.19 -6.37
CA ARG A 7 -0.91 -18.96 -5.59
C ARG A 7 -0.55 -19.22 -4.14
N LEU A 8 0.23 -18.32 -3.56
CA LEU A 8 0.54 -18.31 -2.14
C LEU A 8 -0.34 -17.27 -1.46
N LEU A 9 -1.09 -17.70 -0.43
CA LEU A 9 -1.84 -16.81 0.43
C LEU A 9 -0.97 -16.52 1.65
N LEU A 10 -0.71 -15.24 1.90
CA LEU A 10 0.16 -14.78 2.96
C LEU A 10 -0.63 -13.91 3.93
N PRO A 11 -0.36 -14.00 5.24
CA PRO A 11 -1.20 -13.38 6.26
C PRO A 11 -0.99 -11.87 6.39
N ASN A 12 0.16 -11.35 5.96
CA ASN A 12 0.54 -9.94 6.10
C ASN A 12 1.68 -9.55 5.13
N TRP A 13 1.97 -8.24 5.08
CA TRP A 13 3.05 -7.70 4.24
C TRP A 13 4.43 -8.17 4.66
N TYR A 14 4.69 -8.36 5.95
CA TYR A 14 5.99 -8.85 6.42
C TYR A 14 6.35 -10.21 5.78
N SER A 15 5.41 -11.16 5.81
CA SER A 15 5.59 -12.47 5.18
C SER A 15 5.69 -12.37 3.65
N ALA A 16 4.91 -11.47 3.04
CA ALA A 16 4.96 -11.22 1.60
C ALA A 16 6.31 -10.67 1.14
N ILE A 17 6.87 -9.70 1.88
CA ILE A 17 8.17 -9.11 1.59
C ILE A 17 9.25 -10.19 1.68
N GLU A 18 9.28 -10.99 2.74
CA GLU A 18 10.28 -12.05 2.90
C GLU A 18 10.18 -13.11 1.78
N CYS A 19 8.98 -13.52 1.37
CA CYS A 19 8.82 -14.42 0.23
C CYS A 19 9.38 -13.82 -1.08
N LEU A 20 9.16 -12.51 -1.32
CA LEU A 20 9.66 -11.83 -2.51
C LEU A 20 11.19 -11.69 -2.48
N LYS A 21 11.75 -11.30 -1.33
CA LYS A 21 13.21 -11.22 -1.10
C LYS A 21 13.92 -12.54 -1.36
N ASN A 22 13.30 -13.65 -0.95
CA ASN A 22 13.84 -15.00 -1.12
C ASN A 22 13.52 -15.61 -2.50
N GLY A 23 12.93 -14.86 -3.44
CA GLY A 23 12.65 -15.33 -4.80
C GLY A 23 11.57 -16.41 -4.88
N VAL A 24 10.71 -16.53 -3.87
CA VAL A 24 9.64 -17.56 -3.80
C VAL A 24 8.57 -17.32 -4.89
N GLY A 25 8.45 -16.09 -5.39
CA GLY A 25 7.54 -15.75 -6.48
C GLY A 25 7.57 -14.28 -6.87
N VAL A 26 6.55 -13.87 -7.62
CA VAL A 26 6.28 -12.47 -8.01
C VAL A 26 4.92 -12.04 -7.47
N GLY A 27 4.79 -10.76 -7.12
CA GLY A 27 3.57 -10.25 -6.51
C GLY A 27 3.42 -8.74 -6.68
N TYR A 28 2.25 -8.23 -6.27
CA TYR A 28 1.99 -6.80 -6.19
C TYR A 28 2.34 -6.29 -4.80
N MET A 29 2.89 -5.09 -4.71
CA MET A 29 3.22 -4.42 -3.46
C MET A 29 2.86 -2.93 -3.56
N PRO A 30 2.31 -2.31 -2.50
CA PRO A 30 2.13 -0.86 -2.43
C PRO A 30 3.47 -0.14 -2.64
N ARG A 31 3.47 0.93 -3.45
CA ARG A 31 4.69 1.64 -3.85
C ARG A 31 5.51 2.10 -2.65
N HIS A 32 4.91 2.76 -1.66
CA HIS A 32 5.61 3.24 -0.46
C HIS A 32 6.31 2.13 0.35
N ILE A 33 5.83 0.88 0.28
CA ILE A 33 6.49 -0.28 0.91
C ILE A 33 7.62 -0.80 0.03
N ALA A 34 7.42 -0.83 -1.30
CA ALA A 34 8.38 -1.37 -2.25
C ALA A 34 9.58 -0.45 -2.50
N MET A 35 9.37 0.87 -2.48
CA MET A 35 10.36 1.89 -2.83
C MET A 35 11.69 1.74 -2.08
N PRO A 36 11.74 1.63 -0.73
CA PRO A 36 13.01 1.43 -0.03
C PRO A 36 13.73 0.15 -0.46
N LEU A 37 12.98 -0.95 -0.62
CA LEU A 37 13.54 -2.25 -1.03
C LEU A 37 14.07 -2.24 -2.48
N ILE A 38 13.47 -1.44 -3.35
CA ILE A 38 13.94 -1.24 -4.72
C ILE A 38 15.21 -0.37 -4.71
N HIS A 39 15.24 0.70 -3.92
CA HIS A 39 16.43 1.56 -3.79
C HIS A 39 17.64 0.81 -3.22
N GLU A 40 17.40 -0.13 -2.30
CA GLU A 40 18.43 -1.02 -1.75
C GLU A 40 18.85 -2.13 -2.73
N GLY A 41 18.20 -2.26 -3.89
CA GLY A 41 18.47 -3.30 -4.89
C GLY A 41 17.98 -4.70 -4.48
N VAL A 42 17.19 -4.80 -3.41
CA VAL A 42 16.66 -6.05 -2.87
C VAL A 42 15.49 -6.56 -3.74
N LEU A 43 14.67 -5.65 -4.27
CA LEU A 43 13.56 -5.96 -5.17
C LEU A 43 13.70 -5.21 -6.50
N VAL A 44 13.07 -5.75 -7.55
CA VAL A 44 13.03 -5.13 -8.88
C VAL A 44 11.57 -4.93 -9.29
N GLU A 45 11.25 -3.70 -9.70
CA GLU A 45 9.92 -3.36 -10.23
C GLU A 45 9.73 -3.91 -11.66
N LYS A 46 8.51 -4.34 -11.98
CA LYS A 46 8.09 -4.73 -13.33
C LYS A 46 6.89 -3.89 -13.75
N LEU A 47 7.06 -3.12 -14.81
CA LEU A 47 5.98 -2.34 -15.42
C LEU A 47 5.04 -3.27 -16.17
N LEU A 48 3.74 -3.13 -15.92
CA LEU A 48 2.68 -3.81 -16.66
C LEU A 48 2.06 -2.83 -17.66
N GLN A 49 1.60 -3.35 -18.79
CA GLN A 49 0.98 -2.53 -19.84
C GLN A 49 -0.43 -2.03 -19.47
N ASP A 50 -1.08 -2.66 -18.50
CA ASP A 50 -2.41 -2.26 -18.04
C ASP A 50 -2.34 -1.18 -16.96
N ASP A 51 -3.10 -0.10 -17.17
CA ASP A 51 -3.35 0.93 -16.16
C ASP A 51 -4.18 0.35 -15.02
N LYS A 52 -3.63 0.44 -13.80
CA LYS A 52 -4.36 0.08 -12.59
C LYS A 52 -4.95 1.31 -11.92
N PRO A 53 -6.23 1.26 -11.49
CA PRO A 53 -6.81 2.35 -10.74
C PRO A 53 -6.06 2.57 -9.43
N LEU A 54 -5.76 3.83 -9.12
CA LEU A 54 -5.16 4.23 -7.85
C LEU A 54 -6.07 3.80 -6.69
N SER A 55 -5.46 3.21 -5.66
CA SER A 55 -6.18 2.86 -4.43
C SER A 55 -6.46 4.15 -3.64
N ARG A 56 -7.73 4.39 -3.31
CA ARG A 56 -8.13 5.52 -2.46
C ARG A 56 -7.73 5.26 -1.01
N CYS A 57 -7.06 6.22 -0.37
CA CYS A 57 -6.91 6.25 1.09
C CYS A 57 -8.09 7.02 1.68
N CYS A 58 -8.75 6.44 2.67
CA CYS A 58 -9.89 7.09 3.33
C CYS A 58 -9.74 6.97 4.85
N LEU A 59 -10.03 8.08 5.53
CA LEU A 59 -10.24 8.11 6.98
C LEU A 59 -11.72 7.90 7.25
N VAL A 60 -12.04 7.05 8.22
CA VAL A 60 -13.43 6.75 8.62
C VAL A 60 -13.57 6.80 10.12
N TRP A 61 -14.64 7.43 10.60
CA TRP A 61 -14.96 7.55 12.03
C TRP A 61 -16.47 7.42 12.24
N ARG A 62 -16.87 7.15 13.49
CA ARG A 62 -18.30 7.07 13.87
C ARG A 62 -18.90 8.47 13.90
N LYS A 63 -20.18 8.57 13.53
CA LYS A 63 -20.91 9.84 13.38
C LYS A 63 -21.44 10.40 14.71
N ASP A 64 -21.08 9.82 15.86
CA ASP A 64 -21.65 10.20 17.15
C ASP A 64 -21.20 11.60 17.60
N ASP A 65 -22.05 12.27 18.38
CA ASP A 65 -22.05 13.72 18.58
C ASP A 65 -20.78 14.29 19.25
N ASP A 66 -20.31 15.39 18.66
CA ASP A 66 -19.38 16.40 19.21
C ASP A 66 -17.95 15.96 19.58
N HIS A 67 -17.26 15.33 18.62
CA HIS A 67 -15.83 15.04 18.75
C HIS A 67 -14.95 16.16 18.18
N LYS A 68 -14.81 17.26 18.92
CA LYS A 68 -13.81 18.32 18.63
C LYS A 68 -12.40 17.76 18.42
N LEU A 69 -12.07 16.66 19.09
CA LEU A 69 -10.80 15.95 18.90
C LEU A 69 -10.68 15.26 17.53
N ILE A 70 -11.77 14.65 17.03
CA ILE A 70 -11.77 14.05 15.68
C ILE A 70 -11.68 15.16 14.65
N GLN A 71 -12.40 16.27 14.82
CA GLN A 71 -12.29 17.41 13.91
C GLN A 71 -10.85 17.94 13.88
N TRP A 72 -10.24 18.16 15.04
CA TRP A 72 -8.83 18.55 15.13
C TRP A 72 -7.90 17.54 14.46
N MET A 73 -8.13 16.23 14.65
CA MET A 73 -7.32 15.18 14.03
C MET A 73 -7.46 15.15 12.51
N VAL A 74 -8.67 15.35 11.98
CA VAL A 74 -8.92 15.46 10.54
C VAL A 74 -8.24 16.70 9.97
N ASP A 75 -8.36 17.84 10.66
CA ASP A 75 -7.70 19.09 10.26
C ASP A 75 -6.17 18.95 10.29
N TYR A 76 -5.63 18.26 11.30
CA TYR A 76 -4.21 17.98 11.44
C TYR A 76 -3.67 17.03 10.36
N LEU A 77 -4.42 15.97 10.05
CA LEU A 77 -4.06 15.02 8.99
C LEU A 77 -4.19 15.61 7.58
N GLY A 78 -4.78 16.80 7.47
CA GLY A 78 -4.80 17.61 6.25
C GLY A 78 -5.85 17.19 5.23
N SER A 79 -5.79 17.79 4.05
CA SER A 79 -6.70 17.47 2.96
C SER A 79 -6.48 16.03 2.45
N PRO A 80 -7.49 15.36 1.86
CA PRO A 80 -7.32 14.02 1.28
C PRO A 80 -6.15 13.89 0.29
N ASN A 81 -5.84 14.98 -0.42
CA ASN A 81 -4.69 15.05 -1.33
C ASN A 81 -3.37 15.04 -0.56
N GLN A 82 -3.30 15.76 0.55
CA GLN A 82 -2.14 15.81 1.43
C GLN A 82 -1.94 14.47 2.13
N LEU A 83 -3.01 13.83 2.62
CA LEU A 83 -2.94 12.48 3.17
C LEU A 83 -2.45 11.45 2.14
N HIS A 84 -2.94 11.52 0.89
CA HIS A 84 -2.48 10.63 -0.17
C HIS A 84 -1.01 10.87 -0.52
N GLN A 85 -0.57 12.13 -0.54
CA GLN A 85 0.84 12.47 -0.79
C GLN A 85 1.74 12.01 0.35
N ASP A 86 1.47 12.45 1.57
CA ASP A 86 2.33 12.21 2.73
C ASP A 86 2.39 10.73 3.13
N TRP A 87 1.33 9.95 2.89
CA TRP A 87 1.22 8.56 3.36
C TRP A 87 1.25 7.50 2.26
N LEU A 88 0.93 7.84 1.00
CA LEU A 88 0.89 6.86 -0.10
C LEU A 88 1.81 7.18 -1.28
N GLN A 89 2.09 8.45 -1.56
CA GLN A 89 3.08 8.87 -2.57
C GLN A 89 4.38 9.25 -1.87
N CYS A 90 5.14 8.24 -1.45
CA CYS A 90 6.58 8.39 -1.29
C CYS A 90 7.27 8.02 -2.61
#